data_AF-A0A8E6BD21-F1
#
_entry.id   AF-A0A8E6BD21-F1
#
_cell.length_a   1.000
_cell.length_b   1.000
_cell.length_c   1.000
_cell.angle_alpha   90.00
_cell.angle_beta   90.00
_cell.angle_gamma   90.00
#
_symmetry.space_group_name_H-M   'P 1'
#
loop_
_entity.id
_entity.type
_entity.pdbx_description
1 polymer ?
#
loop_
_entity_poly.entity_id
_entity_poly.type
_entity_poly.pdbx_seq_one_letter_code
_entity_poly.pdbx_strand_id
1 'polypeptide(L)'
;MPGSSCFVNQYSSGGVNWSSSNHLDRHRKIPMKQTGIECFPVREENLSEMRAVPILQRGSRAICLPEFWQNFPKFIEARPEGLSLDLFPAVPETANEIQGGEQKTHTFYIAFDIDKITSHPLEWAREPLLPTLDPNYVESTQAIKYLTARSTDSQSIYLKLVDQAIEGEDTFFRKREIIDEYGWRHFGDIYGDHEAVFHEGPTPLVSHYNNQYDPVAGFAYQFLRSGDRRWFSQMSELAQHVIDIDIYNTDEDKAAYNHGLFWHTYHYVDADTGTHRTYPKRGRIPPKGIPVPGGGPANEQNYAHGLLLTYFLTGNKLARDAAIGLAQWVIDMDDGGKTIFRWLTRHHTGLASSSRDPSYHGPGRGAANSISVLCDGFRLTQNRKFLNKAEELIRRVIHPSDDPTRILTLKHNGKVLVDAENRWFYTMFLQALGKYLDLKVERNEFDSAYAYGRTCLLNYSRWMLEIEAPYLSNPEILEYPTETWVAQDMRKSEIFLYAAEHAETSERPLFLEKARYFFDYSVNTLDGMKTKSLCRPVVLLLSFGWMYNWFQKHPETVLPGPKESKTNFGQPTVFVPQKVIAKQRAKQLVAAAGLLVMAGIIYLVLKR
;
A
#
# COMPACT_ATOMS: atom_id res chain seq x y z
N MET A 1 33.40 35.10 -17.48
CA MET A 1 33.73 36.35 -16.77
C MET A 1 33.40 36.18 -15.29
N PRO A 2 34.26 36.58 -14.35
CA PRO A 2 33.90 36.62 -12.94
C PRO A 2 32.83 37.70 -12.76
N GLY A 3 31.56 37.30 -12.56
CA GLY A 3 30.43 38.22 -12.40
C GLY A 3 29.19 37.95 -13.26
N SER A 4 29.22 37.02 -14.22
CA SER A 4 28.00 36.64 -14.96
C SER A 4 27.10 35.69 -14.15
N SER A 5 25.79 35.82 -14.28
CA SER A 5 24.83 34.84 -13.77
C SER A 5 24.99 33.51 -14.50
N CYS A 6 24.69 32.40 -13.81
CA CYS A 6 24.48 31.10 -14.46
C CYS A 6 23.26 30.42 -13.85
N PHE A 7 22.51 29.68 -14.66
CA PHE A 7 21.31 28.97 -14.20
C PHE A 7 21.16 27.62 -14.89
N VAL A 8 20.35 26.76 -14.26
CA VAL A 8 19.81 25.54 -14.84
C VAL A 8 18.32 25.49 -14.53
N ASN A 9 17.52 25.28 -15.56
CA ASN A 9 16.08 25.10 -15.50
C ASN A 9 15.74 23.72 -16.06
N GLN A 10 15.03 22.88 -15.30
CA GLN A 10 14.42 21.67 -15.81
C GLN A 10 12.93 21.92 -16.03
N TYR A 11 12.49 21.90 -17.29
CA TYR A 11 11.10 22.13 -17.68
C TYR A 11 10.24 20.87 -17.63
N SER A 12 10.79 19.73 -18.03
CA SER A 12 10.11 18.43 -18.10
C SER A 12 11.07 17.28 -17.79
N SER A 13 10.64 16.03 -17.86
CA SER A 13 11.50 14.86 -17.60
C SER A 13 12.65 14.69 -18.60
N GLY A 14 12.57 15.33 -19.78
CA GLY A 14 13.52 15.14 -20.88
C GLY A 14 13.42 13.78 -21.58
N GLY A 15 12.49 12.91 -21.19
CA GLY A 15 12.24 11.61 -21.83
C GLY A 15 11.42 11.72 -23.11
N VAL A 16 11.21 10.61 -23.82
CA VAL A 16 10.39 10.56 -25.05
C VAL A 16 8.95 10.98 -24.77
N ASN A 17 8.41 10.59 -23.62
CA ASN A 17 7.03 10.86 -23.21
C ASN A 17 6.88 12.08 -22.30
N TRP A 18 7.81 13.05 -22.35
CA TRP A 18 7.80 14.25 -21.48
C TRP A 18 6.49 15.06 -21.54
N SER A 19 5.74 14.95 -22.64
CA SER A 19 4.41 15.54 -22.85
C SER A 19 3.28 14.51 -22.66
N SER A 20 3.44 13.60 -21.71
CA SER A 20 2.45 12.60 -21.32
C SER A 20 1.17 13.22 -20.74
N SER A 21 0.04 12.52 -20.91
CA SER A 21 -1.23 12.84 -20.25
C SER A 21 -1.16 12.74 -18.72
N ASN A 22 -0.10 12.17 -18.17
CA ASN A 22 0.15 12.17 -16.73
C ASN A 22 0.20 13.58 -16.14
N HIS A 23 0.64 14.55 -16.95
CA HIS A 23 0.86 15.94 -16.52
C HIS A 23 -0.33 16.87 -16.78
N LEU A 24 -1.52 16.34 -17.00
CA LEU A 24 -2.72 17.15 -17.23
C LEU A 24 -3.03 18.03 -16.01
N ASP A 25 -3.19 19.33 -16.24
CA ASP A 25 -3.69 20.26 -15.25
C ASP A 25 -5.22 20.15 -15.05
N ARG A 26 -5.78 20.89 -14.09
CA ARG A 26 -7.23 20.99 -13.85
C ARG A 26 -8.06 21.43 -15.07
N HIS A 27 -7.43 22.04 -16.08
CA HIS A 27 -8.04 22.46 -17.34
C HIS A 27 -7.84 21.44 -18.47
N ARG A 28 -7.23 20.29 -18.18
CA ARG A 28 -6.84 19.23 -19.11
C ARG A 28 -5.88 19.70 -20.19
N LYS A 29 -4.88 20.48 -19.78
CA LYS A 29 -3.75 20.89 -20.61
C LYS A 29 -2.46 20.40 -19.99
N ILE A 30 -1.49 20.09 -20.84
CA ILE A 30 -0.14 19.75 -20.39
C ILE A 30 0.66 21.06 -20.31
N PRO A 31 1.13 21.47 -19.12
CA PRO A 31 1.71 22.80 -18.92
C PRO A 31 3.12 22.95 -19.48
N MET A 32 3.88 21.86 -19.60
CA MET A 32 5.26 21.90 -20.09
C MET A 32 5.27 22.20 -21.60
N LYS A 33 6.05 23.21 -22.00
CA LYS A 33 6.18 23.65 -23.41
C LYS A 33 7.51 23.26 -24.06
N GLN A 34 8.47 22.79 -23.26
CA GLN A 34 9.83 22.47 -23.69
C GLN A 34 10.28 21.14 -23.07
N THR A 35 11.02 20.36 -23.85
CA THR A 35 11.64 19.12 -23.36
C THR A 35 12.93 19.42 -22.60
N GLY A 36 13.11 18.73 -21.47
CA GLY A 36 14.38 18.65 -20.77
C GLY A 36 14.80 19.96 -20.11
N ILE A 37 16.02 20.40 -20.42
CA ILE A 37 16.72 21.46 -19.70
C ILE A 37 16.99 22.70 -20.53
N GLU A 38 17.12 23.82 -19.83
CA GLU A 38 17.73 25.05 -20.32
C GLU A 38 18.79 25.49 -19.32
N CYS A 39 19.97 25.85 -19.79
CA CYS A 39 21.04 26.34 -18.93
C CYS A 39 21.75 27.54 -19.54
N PHE A 40 22.30 28.39 -18.68
CA PHE A 40 23.14 29.52 -19.08
C PHE A 40 24.38 29.60 -18.20
N PRO A 41 25.58 29.84 -18.76
CA PRO A 41 25.89 29.78 -20.18
C PRO A 41 25.68 28.35 -20.71
N VAL A 42 25.25 28.23 -21.97
CA VAL A 42 25.11 26.94 -22.62
C VAL A 42 26.49 26.30 -22.77
N ARG A 43 26.63 25.05 -22.31
CA ARG A 43 27.79 24.19 -22.63
C ARG A 43 27.28 23.03 -23.46
N GLU A 44 27.94 22.74 -24.59
CA GLU A 44 27.53 21.66 -25.51
C GLU A 44 27.42 20.30 -24.79
N GLU A 45 28.29 20.05 -23.82
CA GLU A 45 28.31 18.88 -22.93
C GLU A 45 26.99 18.70 -22.15
N ASN A 46 26.34 19.80 -21.79
CA ASN A 46 25.07 19.78 -21.06
C ASN A 46 23.89 19.57 -22.02
N LEU A 47 24.00 19.94 -23.30
CA LEU A 47 22.89 19.81 -24.26
C LEU A 47 22.62 18.37 -24.70
N SER A 48 23.61 17.47 -24.61
CA SER A 48 23.40 16.05 -24.89
C SER A 48 22.58 15.34 -23.81
N GLU A 49 22.50 15.89 -22.59
CA GLU A 49 21.76 15.31 -21.47
C GLU A 49 20.51 16.15 -21.16
N MET A 50 19.32 15.61 -21.47
CA MET A 50 18.03 16.28 -21.20
C MET A 50 17.60 16.23 -19.72
N ARG A 51 18.45 15.72 -18.82
CA ARG A 51 18.15 15.45 -17.41
C ARG A 51 19.27 15.96 -16.51
N ALA A 52 19.06 17.07 -15.83
CA ALA A 52 20.09 17.68 -14.99
C ALA A 52 20.00 17.25 -13.52
N VAL A 53 21.17 17.01 -12.92
CA VAL A 53 21.35 17.04 -11.46
C VAL A 53 22.42 18.10 -11.13
N PRO A 54 22.02 19.39 -11.15
CA PRO A 54 22.98 20.48 -11.13
C PRO A 54 23.61 20.68 -9.75
N ILE A 55 24.88 21.08 -9.77
CA ILE A 55 25.60 21.64 -8.62
C ILE A 55 26.04 23.03 -9.04
N LEU A 56 25.54 24.06 -8.35
CA LEU A 56 25.96 25.44 -8.59
C LEU A 56 26.80 25.94 -7.43
N GLN A 57 27.93 26.55 -7.74
CA GLN A 57 28.86 27.14 -6.78
C GLN A 57 29.06 28.63 -7.06
N ARG A 58 28.98 29.46 -6.02
CA ARG A 58 29.33 30.88 -6.04
C ARG A 58 30.20 31.21 -4.83
N GLY A 59 31.46 31.57 -5.09
CA GLY A 59 32.45 31.79 -4.04
C GLY A 59 32.62 30.53 -3.19
N SER A 60 32.45 30.68 -1.88
CA SER A 60 32.51 29.59 -0.90
C SER A 60 31.20 28.83 -0.71
N ARG A 61 30.13 29.14 -1.47
CA ARG A 61 28.82 28.51 -1.29
C ARG A 61 28.52 27.59 -2.46
N ALA A 62 27.96 26.42 -2.18
CA ALA A 62 27.42 25.53 -3.21
C ALA A 62 26.03 25.00 -2.82
N ILE A 63 25.21 24.67 -3.81
CA ILE A 63 23.89 24.06 -3.62
C ILE A 63 23.65 22.95 -4.64
N CYS A 64 23.01 21.87 -4.18
CA CYS A 64 22.62 20.72 -4.99
C CYS A 64 21.27 20.16 -4.54
N LEU A 65 20.42 19.79 -5.50
CA LEU A 65 19.18 19.03 -5.30
C LEU A 65 19.33 17.71 -6.08
N PRO A 66 19.52 16.55 -5.44
CA PRO A 66 19.83 15.30 -6.15
C PRO A 66 18.72 14.84 -7.12
N GLU A 67 17.46 15.02 -6.73
CA GLU A 67 16.29 14.61 -7.53
C GLU A 67 15.72 15.78 -8.35
N PHE A 68 16.59 16.63 -8.90
CA PHE A 68 16.23 17.88 -9.57
C PHE A 68 15.35 17.63 -10.80
N TRP A 69 15.83 16.81 -11.74
CA TRP A 69 15.07 16.55 -12.96
C TRP A 69 13.86 15.66 -12.73
N GLN A 70 13.97 14.70 -11.82
CA GLN A 70 12.90 13.77 -11.51
C GLN A 70 11.69 14.50 -10.91
N ASN A 71 11.91 15.54 -10.11
CA ASN A 71 10.84 16.34 -9.51
C ASN A 71 10.55 17.63 -10.30
N PHE A 72 10.75 17.66 -11.62
CA PHE A 72 10.48 18.86 -12.42
C PHE A 72 9.06 19.44 -12.19
N PRO A 73 8.84 20.74 -12.44
CA PRO A 73 9.84 21.72 -12.84
C PRO A 73 10.73 22.14 -11.66
N LYS A 74 11.99 22.48 -11.95
CA LYS A 74 12.97 22.97 -10.96
C LYS A 74 13.89 24.00 -11.59
N PHE A 75 14.25 25.03 -10.84
CA PHE A 75 15.17 26.07 -11.29
C PHE A 75 16.22 26.35 -10.22
N ILE A 76 17.48 26.51 -10.64
CA ILE A 76 18.61 26.83 -9.78
C ILE A 76 19.50 27.86 -10.47
N GLU A 77 19.96 28.86 -9.73
CA GLU A 77 20.72 29.96 -10.30
C GLU A 77 21.79 30.48 -9.34
N ALA A 78 22.94 30.87 -9.90
CA ALA A 78 23.96 31.65 -9.22
C ALA A 78 24.00 33.07 -9.77
N ARG A 79 23.67 34.04 -8.93
CA ARG A 79 23.75 35.48 -9.20
C ARG A 79 24.97 36.10 -8.50
N PRO A 80 25.40 37.33 -8.83
CA PRO A 80 26.49 38.00 -8.11
C PRO A 80 26.27 38.04 -6.59
N GLU A 81 25.03 38.22 -6.15
CA GLU A 81 24.60 38.34 -4.75
C GLU A 81 24.44 37.01 -4.02
N GLY A 82 24.33 35.88 -4.72
CA GLY A 82 24.11 34.58 -4.07
C GLY A 82 23.64 33.45 -4.99
N LEU A 83 23.07 32.43 -4.35
CA LEU A 83 22.48 31.26 -4.99
C LEU A 83 20.97 31.25 -4.72
N SER A 84 20.16 30.89 -5.72
CA SER A 84 18.71 30.65 -5.60
C SER A 84 18.38 29.23 -6.03
N LEU A 85 17.42 28.62 -5.34
CA LEU A 85 16.80 27.35 -5.71
C LEU A 85 15.28 27.52 -5.61
N ASP A 86 14.61 27.36 -6.75
CA ASP A 86 13.17 27.48 -6.85
C ASP A 86 12.59 26.06 -6.94
N LEU A 87 11.95 25.61 -5.86
CA LEU A 87 11.33 24.29 -5.78
C LEU A 87 10.05 24.19 -6.61
N PHE A 88 9.35 25.32 -6.78
CA PHE A 88 8.13 25.44 -7.58
C PHE A 88 8.28 26.69 -8.45
N PRO A 89 9.16 26.66 -9.47
CA PRO A 89 9.39 27.81 -10.32
C PRO A 89 8.09 28.24 -11.02
N ALA A 90 7.97 29.53 -11.29
CA ALA A 90 6.83 30.05 -12.03
C ALA A 90 6.87 29.53 -13.47
N VAL A 91 5.84 28.78 -13.86
CA VAL A 91 5.64 28.37 -15.25
C VAL A 91 4.65 29.35 -15.88
N PRO A 92 4.99 30.01 -17.01
CA PRO A 92 4.08 30.97 -17.64
C PRO A 92 2.71 30.36 -17.92
N GLU A 93 1.65 31.12 -17.64
CA GLU A 93 0.24 30.78 -17.93
C GLU A 93 -0.36 29.62 -17.11
N THR A 94 0.37 29.07 -16.14
CA THR A 94 -0.11 27.99 -15.27
C THR A 94 0.36 28.15 -13.83
N ALA A 95 -0.36 27.53 -12.90
CA ALA A 95 0.01 27.49 -11.49
C ALA A 95 0.45 26.07 -11.13
N ASN A 96 1.34 25.95 -10.16
CA ASN A 96 1.58 24.67 -9.50
C ASN A 96 0.32 24.34 -8.67
N GLU A 97 -0.47 23.39 -9.14
CA GLU A 97 -1.76 23.04 -8.54
C GLU A 97 -1.59 21.89 -7.53
N ILE A 98 -2.19 22.04 -6.35
CA ILE A 98 -2.17 21.05 -5.28
C ILE A 98 -3.61 20.58 -5.08
N GLN A 99 -3.84 19.27 -5.08
CA GLN A 99 -5.11 18.69 -4.65
C GLN A 99 -5.23 18.73 -3.13
N GLY A 100 -6.45 18.72 -2.59
CA GLY A 100 -6.64 18.74 -1.13
C GLY A 100 -5.78 17.66 -0.45
N GLY A 101 -5.05 18.03 0.61
CA GLY A 101 -4.19 17.13 1.40
C GLY A 101 -2.90 16.64 0.72
N GLU A 102 -2.58 17.08 -0.50
CA GLU A 102 -1.24 16.89 -1.08
C GLU A 102 -0.23 17.78 -0.35
N GLN A 103 0.95 17.23 -0.11
CA GLN A 103 2.14 17.97 0.32
C GLN A 103 3.33 17.50 -0.52
N LYS A 104 4.49 18.15 -0.39
CA LYS A 104 5.71 17.67 -1.04
C LYS A 104 6.94 18.01 -0.23
N THR A 105 7.79 17.03 -0.03
CA THR A 105 9.10 17.15 0.62
C THR A 105 10.19 17.21 -0.44
N HIS A 106 11.13 18.14 -0.28
CA HIS A 106 12.33 18.26 -1.11
C HIS A 106 13.58 18.25 -0.24
N THR A 107 14.58 17.44 -0.62
CA THR A 107 15.87 17.35 0.06
C THR A 107 16.96 17.97 -0.80
N PHE A 108 17.57 19.05 -0.32
CA PHE A 108 18.70 19.70 -0.98
C PHE A 108 19.83 19.94 0.02
N TYR A 109 21.04 20.09 -0.51
CA TYR A 109 22.26 20.28 0.28
C TYR A 109 22.86 21.64 -0.03
N ILE A 110 23.39 22.28 1.02
CA ILE A 110 24.14 23.53 0.92
C ILE A 110 25.48 23.32 1.59
N ALA A 111 26.56 23.67 0.91
CA ALA A 111 27.88 23.77 1.49
C ALA A 111 28.23 25.25 1.74
N PHE A 112 28.75 25.53 2.93
CA PHE A 112 29.40 26.79 3.27
C PHE A 112 30.89 26.49 3.47
N ASP A 113 31.73 27.20 2.71
CA ASP A 113 33.17 26.95 2.59
C ASP A 113 33.56 25.74 1.73
N ILE A 114 34.87 25.50 1.63
CA ILE A 114 35.47 24.39 0.88
C ILE A 114 34.92 23.07 1.43
N ASP A 115 34.11 22.39 0.63
CA ASP A 115 33.82 20.97 0.82
C ASP A 115 35.12 20.18 0.64
N LYS A 116 35.51 19.42 1.67
CA LYS A 116 36.72 18.60 1.68
C LYS A 116 36.43 17.12 1.41
N ILE A 117 35.17 16.74 1.22
CA ILE A 117 34.76 15.34 0.99
C ILE A 117 35.04 14.97 -0.47
N THR A 118 34.71 15.84 -1.41
CA THR A 118 34.90 15.66 -2.85
C THR A 118 35.66 16.82 -3.48
N SER A 119 36.25 16.61 -4.66
CA SER A 119 37.02 17.65 -5.36
C SER A 119 36.14 18.80 -5.86
N HIS A 120 34.91 18.50 -6.28
CA HIS A 120 33.85 19.48 -6.49
C HIS A 120 32.91 19.49 -5.29
N PRO A 121 32.54 20.66 -4.74
CA PRO A 121 31.62 20.72 -3.61
C PRO A 121 30.30 20.01 -3.89
N LEU A 122 29.81 19.25 -2.90
CA LEU A 122 28.54 18.52 -2.93
C LEU A 122 28.44 17.43 -4.03
N GLU A 123 29.53 17.02 -4.67
CA GLU A 123 29.49 15.96 -5.68
C GLU A 123 28.96 14.64 -5.11
N TRP A 124 29.29 14.34 -3.84
CA TRP A 124 28.76 13.20 -3.09
C TRP A 124 27.23 13.22 -2.95
N ALA A 125 26.55 14.37 -3.14
CA ALA A 125 25.10 14.47 -3.02
C ALA A 125 24.37 13.81 -4.19
N ARG A 126 25.02 13.70 -5.36
CA ARG A 126 24.47 13.00 -6.53
C ARG A 126 24.38 11.50 -6.31
N GLU A 127 25.31 10.96 -5.54
CA GLU A 127 25.35 9.55 -5.18
C GLU A 127 25.76 9.40 -3.71
N PRO A 128 24.83 9.67 -2.76
CA PRO A 128 25.13 9.63 -1.33
C PRO A 128 25.63 8.25 -0.92
N LEU A 129 26.48 8.18 0.10
CA LEU A 129 26.90 6.90 0.67
C LEU A 129 25.69 6.18 1.29
N LEU A 130 25.52 4.88 0.95
CA LEU A 130 24.46 4.03 1.50
C LEU A 130 25.11 2.89 2.28
N PRO A 131 25.06 2.91 3.63
CA PRO A 131 25.49 1.76 4.40
C PRO A 131 24.53 0.59 4.17
N THR A 132 25.09 -0.60 3.99
CA THR A 132 24.32 -1.86 3.85
C THR A 132 24.68 -2.80 4.98
N LEU A 133 23.69 -3.57 5.44
CA LEU A 133 23.91 -4.68 6.36
C LEU A 133 24.20 -5.94 5.55
N ASP A 134 25.08 -6.81 6.05
CA ASP A 134 25.25 -8.15 5.47
C ASP A 134 23.91 -8.90 5.53
N PRO A 135 23.32 -9.33 4.40
CA PRO A 135 22.06 -10.06 4.40
C PRO A 135 22.04 -11.30 5.29
N ASN A 136 23.18 -12.00 5.45
CA ASN A 136 23.26 -13.16 6.36
C ASN A 136 23.15 -12.73 7.82
N TYR A 137 23.71 -11.56 8.17
CA TYR A 137 23.55 -10.98 9.50
C TYR A 137 22.08 -10.63 9.75
N VAL A 138 21.41 -9.98 8.79
CA VAL A 138 19.97 -9.68 8.88
C VAL A 138 19.14 -10.95 9.10
N GLU A 139 19.34 -11.99 8.29
CA GLU A 139 18.70 -13.31 8.46
C GLU A 139 18.94 -13.86 9.87
N SER A 140 20.16 -13.79 10.39
CA SER A 140 20.50 -14.31 11.73
C SER A 140 19.79 -13.57 12.88
N THR A 141 19.46 -12.29 12.71
CA THR A 141 18.80 -11.49 13.76
C THR A 141 17.35 -11.85 13.97
N GLN A 142 16.68 -12.40 12.94
CA GLN A 142 15.23 -12.61 12.90
C GLN A 142 14.40 -11.34 13.23
N ALA A 143 14.98 -10.14 13.07
CA ALA A 143 14.27 -8.87 13.29
C ALA A 143 13.09 -8.68 12.33
N ILE A 144 13.19 -9.30 11.15
CA ILE A 144 12.07 -9.57 10.25
C ILE A 144 11.92 -11.08 10.20
N LYS A 145 10.83 -11.60 10.77
CA LYS A 145 10.60 -13.04 10.88
C LYS A 145 10.58 -13.67 9.48
N TYR A 146 11.15 -14.86 9.37
CA TYR A 146 11.22 -15.67 8.15
C TYR A 146 12.04 -15.09 6.99
N LEU A 147 12.63 -13.89 7.13
CA LEU A 147 13.44 -13.31 6.07
C LEU A 147 14.73 -14.14 5.91
N THR A 148 14.99 -14.61 4.69
CA THR A 148 16.23 -15.31 4.36
C THR A 148 17.10 -14.47 3.44
N ALA A 149 18.42 -14.50 3.66
CA ALA A 149 19.37 -13.90 2.73
C ALA A 149 19.17 -14.48 1.33
N ARG A 150 19.29 -13.64 0.32
CA ARG A 150 19.09 -14.02 -1.08
C ARG A 150 20.12 -15.05 -1.53
N SER A 151 21.36 -14.93 -1.06
CA SER A 151 22.46 -15.86 -1.37
C SER A 151 22.21 -17.29 -0.91
N THR A 152 21.31 -17.47 0.07
CA THR A 152 20.98 -18.78 0.66
C THR A 152 19.55 -19.21 0.33
N ASP A 153 18.89 -18.52 -0.61
CA ASP A 153 17.58 -18.88 -1.13
C ASP A 153 17.73 -19.78 -2.36
N SER A 154 17.27 -21.02 -2.24
CA SER A 154 17.38 -22.03 -3.31
C SER A 154 16.27 -21.93 -4.35
N GLN A 155 15.28 -21.05 -4.16
CA GLN A 155 14.09 -20.95 -5.01
C GLN A 155 14.34 -20.10 -6.27
N SER A 156 15.15 -20.62 -7.20
CA SER A 156 15.64 -19.88 -8.37
C SER A 156 14.53 -19.30 -9.28
N ILE A 157 13.41 -20.00 -9.49
CA ILE A 157 12.29 -19.50 -10.30
C ILE A 157 11.63 -18.31 -9.61
N TYR A 158 11.37 -18.43 -8.31
CA TYR A 158 10.83 -17.35 -7.49
C TYR A 158 11.73 -16.10 -7.54
N LEU A 159 13.05 -16.27 -7.35
CA LEU A 159 13.99 -15.16 -7.41
C LEU A 159 13.98 -14.46 -8.77
N LYS A 160 13.92 -15.19 -9.89
CA LYS A 160 13.82 -14.61 -11.24
C LYS A 160 12.53 -13.82 -11.47
N LEU A 161 11.41 -14.25 -10.88
CA LEU A 161 10.14 -13.54 -10.96
C LEU A 161 10.18 -12.24 -10.15
N VAL A 162 10.77 -12.27 -8.95
CA VAL A 162 11.01 -11.07 -8.13
C VAL A 162 11.92 -10.07 -8.85
N ASP A 163 12.98 -10.56 -9.49
CA ASP A 163 13.95 -9.72 -10.19
C ASP A 163 13.35 -8.95 -11.37
N GLN A 164 12.19 -9.34 -11.90
CA GLN A 164 11.52 -8.58 -12.96
C GLN A 164 11.27 -7.11 -12.58
N ALA A 165 11.20 -6.79 -11.28
CA ALA A 165 11.10 -5.41 -10.82
C ALA A 165 12.31 -4.54 -11.22
N ILE A 166 13.52 -5.13 -11.35
CA ILE A 166 14.79 -4.40 -11.59
C ILE A 166 15.68 -4.96 -12.70
N GLU A 167 15.41 -6.16 -13.20
CA GLU A 167 16.13 -6.82 -14.29
C GLU A 167 15.20 -7.09 -15.48
N GLY A 168 15.74 -6.95 -16.69
CA GLY A 168 15.05 -7.23 -17.94
C GLY A 168 14.47 -5.99 -18.65
N GLU A 169 13.54 -6.23 -19.56
CA GLU A 169 12.98 -5.19 -20.45
C GLU A 169 11.73 -4.51 -19.89
N ASP A 170 11.18 -5.01 -18.78
CA ASP A 170 9.89 -4.56 -18.24
C ASP A 170 9.97 -4.24 -16.74
N THR A 171 11.07 -3.61 -16.33
CA THR A 171 11.34 -3.21 -14.94
C THR A 171 10.50 -2.00 -14.52
N PHE A 172 10.33 -1.77 -13.22
CA PHE A 172 9.60 -0.58 -12.76
C PHE A 172 10.23 0.74 -13.23
N PHE A 173 11.57 0.78 -13.34
CA PHE A 173 12.27 1.93 -13.94
C PHE A 173 11.88 2.15 -15.40
N ARG A 174 11.79 1.09 -16.21
CA ARG A 174 11.37 1.20 -17.61
C ARG A 174 9.89 1.54 -17.74
N LYS A 175 9.04 0.95 -16.90
CA LYS A 175 7.60 1.27 -16.85
C LYS A 175 7.34 2.74 -16.51
N ARG A 176 8.15 3.34 -15.62
CA ARG A 176 8.10 4.77 -15.27
C ARG A 176 8.25 5.67 -16.50
N GLU A 177 9.13 5.31 -17.44
CA GLU A 177 9.36 6.05 -18.69
C GLU A 177 8.17 5.99 -19.67
N ILE A 178 7.33 4.95 -19.60
CA ILE A 178 6.20 4.75 -20.53
C ILE A 178 5.16 5.86 -20.35
N ILE A 179 4.79 6.15 -19.10
CA ILE A 179 3.79 7.17 -18.78
C ILE A 179 4.39 8.49 -18.30
N ASP A 180 5.72 8.59 -18.28
CA ASP A 180 6.46 9.72 -17.72
C ASP A 180 6.04 9.99 -16.26
N GLU A 181 6.15 8.97 -15.41
CA GLU A 181 5.87 9.00 -13.97
C GLU A 181 7.00 9.72 -13.21
N TYR A 182 7.19 10.97 -13.61
CA TYR A 182 8.16 11.95 -13.14
C TYR A 182 7.43 13.28 -12.91
N GLY A 183 8.10 14.25 -12.34
CA GLY A 183 7.54 15.54 -11.94
C GLY A 183 7.21 15.56 -10.45
N TRP A 184 7.06 16.77 -9.91
CA TRP A 184 6.95 16.98 -8.46
C TRP A 184 5.80 16.19 -7.80
N ARG A 185 4.72 15.92 -8.54
CA ARG A 185 3.56 15.16 -8.07
C ARG A 185 3.74 13.65 -8.21
N HIS A 186 4.31 13.20 -9.32
CA HIS A 186 4.26 11.81 -9.75
C HIS A 186 5.49 10.99 -9.34
N PHE A 187 6.65 11.65 -9.28
CA PHE A 187 7.91 10.95 -9.05
C PHE A 187 7.88 10.16 -7.73
N GLY A 188 8.21 8.88 -7.86
CA GLY A 188 8.28 7.90 -6.78
C GLY A 188 7.23 6.80 -6.87
N ASP A 189 6.05 7.06 -7.46
CA ASP A 189 5.04 6.02 -7.64
C ASP A 189 5.43 5.00 -8.73
N ILE A 190 4.62 3.94 -8.82
CA ILE A 190 4.74 2.85 -9.79
C ILE A 190 3.58 2.95 -10.79
N TYR A 191 3.90 2.77 -12.06
CA TYR A 191 2.88 2.62 -13.10
C TYR A 191 2.09 1.32 -12.93
N GLY A 192 0.78 1.44 -12.67
CA GLY A 192 -0.19 0.35 -12.61
C GLY A 192 -0.57 -0.21 -13.99
N ASP A 193 0.41 -0.61 -14.78
CA ASP A 193 0.30 -1.11 -16.16
C ASP A 193 -0.70 -2.26 -16.39
N HIS A 194 -0.94 -3.10 -15.39
CA HIS A 194 -1.97 -4.13 -15.38
C HIS A 194 -3.40 -3.59 -15.56
N GLU A 195 -3.64 -2.30 -15.27
CA GLU A 195 -4.89 -1.61 -15.56
C GLU A 195 -5.00 -1.15 -17.02
N ALA A 196 -3.89 -1.17 -17.77
CA ALA A 196 -3.83 -0.76 -19.17
C ALA A 196 -3.84 -1.94 -20.16
N VAL A 197 -3.93 -3.20 -19.69
CA VAL A 197 -3.83 -4.41 -20.55
C VAL A 197 -4.92 -4.51 -21.62
N PHE A 198 -6.05 -3.83 -21.43
CA PHE A 198 -7.16 -3.77 -22.39
C PHE A 198 -7.23 -2.44 -23.15
N HIS A 199 -6.24 -1.57 -22.99
CA HIS A 199 -6.22 -0.27 -23.62
C HIS A 199 -5.66 -0.35 -25.05
N GLU A 200 -6.43 0.15 -26.01
CA GLU A 200 -6.08 0.16 -27.44
C GLU A 200 -5.81 1.59 -27.96
N GLY A 201 -5.78 2.58 -27.08
CA GLY A 201 -5.58 3.98 -27.46
C GLY A 201 -4.15 4.27 -27.95
N PRO A 202 -3.96 5.40 -28.68
CA PRO A 202 -2.67 5.75 -29.28
C PRO A 202 -1.62 6.22 -28.27
N THR A 203 -2.04 6.60 -27.07
CA THR A 203 -1.17 6.98 -25.95
C THR A 203 -1.35 5.97 -24.82
N PRO A 204 -0.32 5.69 -24.00
CA PRO A 204 -0.48 4.87 -22.81
C PRO A 204 -1.62 5.35 -21.91
N LEU A 205 -2.35 4.41 -21.28
CA LEU A 205 -3.34 4.72 -20.25
C LEU A 205 -2.60 4.96 -18.94
N VAL A 206 -2.81 6.12 -18.31
CA VAL A 206 -2.13 6.45 -17.05
C VAL A 206 -2.91 5.83 -15.89
N SER A 207 -2.22 5.03 -15.07
CA SER A 207 -2.76 4.43 -13.85
C SER A 207 -1.68 4.41 -12.77
N HIS A 208 -1.95 5.05 -11.65
CA HIS A 208 -1.04 5.15 -10.51
C HIS A 208 -1.32 4.02 -9.52
N TYR A 209 -0.28 3.40 -8.98
CA TYR A 209 -0.43 2.20 -8.16
C TYR A 209 -0.69 2.50 -6.68
N ASN A 210 -0.36 3.70 -6.19
CA ASN A 210 -0.64 4.21 -4.85
C ASN A 210 -0.38 3.17 -3.74
N ASN A 211 0.81 2.57 -3.77
CA ASN A 211 1.27 1.57 -2.80
C ASN A 211 0.32 0.38 -2.55
N GLN A 212 -0.47 -0.06 -3.55
CA GLN A 212 -1.31 -1.25 -3.40
C GLN A 212 -0.48 -2.48 -3.04
N TYR A 213 -0.88 -3.21 -1.99
CA TYR A 213 -0.15 -4.35 -1.44
C TYR A 213 1.26 -4.04 -0.91
N ASP A 214 1.52 -2.78 -0.55
CA ASP A 214 2.73 -2.30 0.13
C ASP A 214 4.08 -2.59 -0.57
N PRO A 215 4.27 -2.23 -1.87
CA PRO A 215 5.56 -2.35 -2.54
C PRO A 215 6.71 -1.65 -1.81
N VAL A 216 6.45 -0.61 -0.99
CA VAL A 216 7.49 -0.05 -0.11
C VAL A 216 8.07 -1.15 0.79
N ALA A 217 7.23 -1.98 1.43
CA ALA A 217 7.70 -3.12 2.21
C ALA A 217 8.42 -4.14 1.32
N GLY A 218 7.85 -4.45 0.16
CA GLY A 218 8.44 -5.37 -0.82
C GLY A 218 9.88 -5.01 -1.17
N PHE A 219 10.13 -3.75 -1.51
CA PHE A 219 11.47 -3.24 -1.82
C PHE A 219 12.38 -3.24 -0.59
N ALA A 220 11.88 -2.87 0.59
CA ALA A 220 12.65 -2.94 1.84
C ALA A 220 13.14 -4.36 2.14
N TYR A 221 12.27 -5.37 1.95
CA TYR A 221 12.64 -6.77 2.10
C TYR A 221 13.72 -7.17 1.11
N GLN A 222 13.56 -6.87 -0.19
CA GLN A 222 14.56 -7.24 -1.18
C GLN A 222 15.91 -6.54 -0.95
N PHE A 223 15.91 -5.29 -0.48
CA PHE A 223 17.13 -4.60 -0.06
C PHE A 223 17.81 -5.35 1.10
N LEU A 224 17.06 -5.69 2.16
CA LEU A 224 17.61 -6.41 3.30
C LEU A 224 18.10 -7.82 2.97
N ARG A 225 17.50 -8.47 1.97
CA ARG A 225 17.90 -9.80 1.50
C ARG A 225 19.14 -9.80 0.60
N SER A 226 19.48 -8.68 -0.02
CA SER A 226 20.51 -8.64 -1.09
C SER A 226 21.59 -7.59 -0.91
N GLY A 227 21.32 -6.49 -0.20
CA GLY A 227 22.17 -5.31 -0.16
C GLY A 227 22.16 -4.48 -1.45
N ASP A 228 21.37 -4.85 -2.47
CA ASP A 228 21.37 -4.14 -3.76
C ASP A 228 20.64 -2.79 -3.63
N ARG A 229 21.40 -1.70 -3.88
CA ARG A 229 20.94 -0.32 -3.79
C ARG A 229 19.69 -0.03 -4.62
N ARG A 230 19.47 -0.72 -5.75
CA ARG A 230 18.31 -0.46 -6.62
C ARG A 230 16.98 -0.70 -5.91
N TRP A 231 16.95 -1.63 -4.96
CA TRP A 231 15.79 -1.84 -4.08
C TRP A 231 15.61 -0.69 -3.09
N PHE A 232 16.71 -0.21 -2.50
CA PHE A 232 16.67 0.91 -1.56
C PHE A 232 16.19 2.21 -2.22
N SER A 233 16.64 2.49 -3.45
CA SER A 233 16.19 3.65 -4.23
C SER A 233 14.68 3.60 -4.44
N GLN A 234 14.14 2.50 -4.96
CA GLN A 234 12.69 2.36 -5.16
C GLN A 234 11.89 2.42 -3.86
N MET A 235 12.38 1.79 -2.79
CA MET A 235 11.76 1.89 -1.47
C MET A 235 11.67 3.35 -1.01
N SER A 236 12.78 4.08 -1.10
CA SER A 236 12.87 5.45 -0.58
C SER A 236 12.05 6.44 -1.40
N GLU A 237 12.13 6.34 -2.73
CA GLU A 237 11.36 7.15 -3.68
C GLU A 237 9.85 6.94 -3.47
N LEU A 238 9.40 5.68 -3.41
CA LEU A 238 7.99 5.37 -3.21
C LEU A 238 7.50 5.74 -1.80
N ALA A 239 8.29 5.48 -0.75
CA ALA A 239 7.90 5.86 0.61
C ALA A 239 7.67 7.38 0.73
N GLN A 240 8.53 8.18 0.10
CA GLN A 240 8.37 9.63 0.10
C GLN A 240 7.11 10.04 -0.67
N HIS A 241 6.84 9.42 -1.83
CA HIS A 241 5.63 9.64 -2.60
C HIS A 241 4.37 9.33 -1.78
N VAL A 242 4.33 8.18 -1.10
CA VAL A 242 3.18 7.77 -0.28
C VAL A 242 2.89 8.79 0.83
N ILE A 243 3.92 9.25 1.54
CA ILE A 243 3.80 10.22 2.64
C ILE A 243 3.25 11.57 2.12
N ASP A 244 3.74 12.01 0.97
CA ASP A 244 3.48 13.33 0.44
C ASP A 244 2.16 13.42 -0.35
N ILE A 245 1.89 12.41 -1.17
CA ILE A 245 0.88 12.47 -2.23
C ILE A 245 -0.29 11.53 -1.92
N ASP A 246 -0.03 10.25 -1.66
CA ASP A 246 -1.10 9.24 -1.55
C ASP A 246 -1.90 9.33 -0.24
N ILE A 247 -1.26 9.76 0.86
CA ILE A 247 -1.94 9.99 2.13
C ILE A 247 -2.68 11.33 2.10
N TYR A 248 -3.93 11.35 2.57
CA TYR A 248 -4.74 12.56 2.64
C TYR A 248 -4.39 13.39 3.88
N ASN A 249 -3.37 14.25 3.78
CA ASN A 249 -2.85 15.04 4.89
C ASN A 249 -3.76 16.24 5.24
N THR A 250 -4.88 15.98 5.93
CA THR A 250 -5.80 17.03 6.40
C THR A 250 -6.55 16.64 7.67
N ASP A 251 -6.93 17.64 8.46
CA ASP A 251 -7.84 17.52 9.61
C ASP A 251 -9.24 18.09 9.33
N GLU A 252 -9.47 18.64 8.14
CA GLU A 252 -10.66 19.44 7.81
C GLU A 252 -11.82 18.64 7.18
N ASP A 253 -11.69 17.31 7.04
CA ASP A 253 -12.73 16.43 6.51
C ASP A 253 -13.29 15.47 7.59
N LYS A 254 -14.05 14.46 7.18
CA LYS A 254 -14.57 13.39 8.04
C LYS A 254 -13.43 12.54 8.56
N ALA A 255 -13.58 12.02 9.77
CA ALA A 255 -12.61 11.08 10.37
C ALA A 255 -12.30 9.84 9.50
N ALA A 256 -13.23 9.42 8.65
CA ALA A 256 -13.02 8.32 7.70
C ALA A 256 -12.17 8.70 6.47
N TYR A 257 -11.87 9.99 6.29
CA TYR A 257 -11.07 10.52 5.19
C TYR A 257 -9.73 11.04 5.70
N ASN A 258 -9.75 11.91 6.73
CA ASN A 258 -8.56 12.53 7.30
C ASN A 258 -7.45 11.52 7.57
N HIS A 259 -6.26 11.77 7.00
CA HIS A 259 -5.05 10.96 7.15
C HIS A 259 -5.13 9.53 6.59
N GLY A 260 -6.16 9.22 5.79
CA GLY A 260 -6.28 7.94 5.12
C GLY A 260 -5.48 7.85 3.82
N LEU A 261 -5.11 6.64 3.42
CA LEU A 261 -4.42 6.35 2.16
C LEU A 261 -5.43 6.19 1.00
N PHE A 262 -5.21 6.91 -0.11
CA PHE A 262 -6.00 6.76 -1.33
C PHE A 262 -5.71 5.46 -2.07
N TRP A 263 -6.69 4.98 -2.84
CA TRP A 263 -6.55 3.79 -3.68
C TRP A 263 -5.80 4.12 -4.97
N HIS A 264 -5.27 3.10 -5.66
CA HIS A 264 -4.73 3.24 -7.01
C HIS A 264 -5.79 3.82 -7.96
N THR A 265 -5.39 4.30 -9.14
CA THR A 265 -6.35 4.79 -10.15
C THR A 265 -7.45 3.77 -10.41
N TYR A 266 -8.70 4.22 -10.50
CA TYR A 266 -9.86 3.33 -10.64
C TYR A 266 -9.68 2.33 -11.79
N HIS A 267 -10.11 1.08 -11.54
CA HIS A 267 -9.83 -0.04 -12.45
C HIS A 267 -10.17 0.25 -13.91
N TYR A 268 -9.18 0.02 -14.78
CA TYR A 268 -9.25 0.19 -16.24
C TYR A 268 -9.66 1.59 -16.71
N VAL A 269 -9.36 2.63 -15.92
CA VAL A 269 -9.66 4.03 -16.26
C VAL A 269 -8.39 4.86 -16.22
N ASP A 270 -8.25 5.79 -17.16
CA ASP A 270 -7.15 6.77 -17.18
C ASP A 270 -7.27 7.77 -16.02
N ALA A 271 -6.15 8.05 -15.36
CA ALA A 271 -6.07 8.93 -14.19
C ALA A 271 -6.59 10.36 -14.47
N ASP A 272 -6.47 10.85 -15.72
CA ASP A 272 -6.92 12.19 -16.16
C ASP A 272 -6.55 13.28 -15.11
N THR A 273 -7.39 14.31 -14.96
CA THR A 273 -7.27 15.31 -13.88
C THR A 273 -7.41 14.77 -12.44
N GLY A 274 -7.72 13.48 -12.28
CA GLY A 274 -7.80 12.84 -10.96
C GLY A 274 -6.42 12.61 -10.35
N THR A 275 -5.38 12.43 -11.18
CA THR A 275 -4.01 12.10 -10.73
C THR A 275 -4.05 10.96 -9.69
N HIS A 276 -3.43 11.13 -8.53
CA HIS A 276 -3.37 10.13 -7.45
C HIS A 276 -4.62 10.09 -6.54
N ARG A 277 -5.76 10.70 -6.92
CA ARG A 277 -7.01 10.69 -6.12
C ARG A 277 -8.02 9.62 -6.50
N THR A 278 -7.57 8.51 -7.12
CA THR A 278 -8.34 7.31 -7.50
C THR A 278 -9.45 7.54 -8.53
N TYR A 279 -10.31 8.56 -8.37
CA TYR A 279 -11.61 8.71 -9.02
C TYR A 279 -11.64 9.89 -10.01
N PRO A 280 -11.17 9.71 -11.26
CA PRO A 280 -11.21 10.77 -12.27
C PRO A 280 -12.63 11.19 -12.63
N LYS A 281 -12.90 12.49 -12.57
CA LYS A 281 -14.23 13.08 -12.84
C LYS A 281 -14.82 12.70 -14.21
N ARG A 282 -13.97 12.57 -15.23
CA ARG A 282 -14.38 12.19 -16.60
C ARG A 282 -14.14 10.72 -16.90
N GLY A 283 -13.66 9.95 -15.93
CA GLY A 283 -13.48 8.51 -16.05
C GLY A 283 -14.77 7.79 -16.40
N ARG A 284 -14.65 6.74 -17.20
CA ARG A 284 -15.77 5.88 -17.62
C ARG A 284 -15.37 4.43 -17.47
N ILE A 285 -16.14 3.67 -16.71
CA ILE A 285 -15.86 2.27 -16.38
C ILE A 285 -16.14 1.40 -17.62
N PRO A 286 -15.14 0.72 -18.20
CA PRO A 286 -15.37 -0.18 -19.32
C PRO A 286 -16.04 -1.50 -18.88
N PRO A 287 -16.69 -2.23 -19.79
CA PRO A 287 -17.14 -1.78 -21.11
C PRO A 287 -18.43 -0.93 -21.01
N LYS A 288 -19.03 -0.81 -19.82
CA LYS A 288 -20.38 -0.24 -19.63
C LYS A 288 -20.45 1.27 -19.87
N GLY A 289 -19.33 1.98 -19.87
CA GLY A 289 -19.26 3.42 -20.09
C GLY A 289 -19.92 4.25 -18.98
N ILE A 290 -20.08 3.68 -17.78
CA ILE A 290 -20.72 4.37 -16.65
C ILE A 290 -19.71 5.33 -16.00
N PRO A 291 -20.12 6.53 -15.55
CA PRO A 291 -19.23 7.41 -14.82
C PRO A 291 -18.59 6.73 -13.60
N VAL A 292 -17.29 6.96 -13.41
CA VAL A 292 -16.59 6.52 -12.20
C VAL A 292 -17.27 7.15 -10.96
N PRO A 293 -17.58 6.36 -9.92
CA PRO A 293 -18.17 6.90 -8.70
C PRO A 293 -17.17 7.83 -7.98
N GLY A 294 -17.67 8.73 -7.14
CA GLY A 294 -16.80 9.44 -6.19
C GLY A 294 -16.41 8.53 -5.01
N GLY A 295 -15.26 8.78 -4.41
CA GLY A 295 -14.80 8.05 -3.23
C GLY A 295 -13.75 8.81 -2.43
N GLY A 296 -12.86 8.09 -1.76
CA GLY A 296 -11.83 8.65 -0.89
C GLY A 296 -10.85 7.57 -0.43
N PRO A 297 -10.05 7.86 0.61
CA PRO A 297 -9.28 6.84 1.29
C PRO A 297 -10.13 5.65 1.71
N ALA A 298 -9.56 4.44 1.66
CA ALA A 298 -10.29 3.20 1.92
C ALA A 298 -9.53 2.26 2.86
N ASN A 299 -10.23 1.67 3.82
CA ASN A 299 -9.65 0.67 4.72
C ASN A 299 -9.11 -0.57 3.96
N GLU A 300 -9.71 -0.88 2.81
CA GLU A 300 -9.29 -1.94 1.90
C GLU A 300 -7.95 -1.64 1.18
N GLN A 301 -7.41 -0.43 1.36
CA GLN A 301 -6.12 0.03 0.88
C GLN A 301 -5.40 0.82 2.00
N ASN A 302 -5.08 0.18 3.12
CA ASN A 302 -4.33 0.82 4.20
C ASN A 302 -3.03 0.03 4.46
N TYR A 303 -1.91 0.57 4.00
CA TYR A 303 -0.60 -0.08 4.04
C TYR A 303 0.42 0.82 4.74
N ALA A 304 1.02 0.33 5.82
CA ALA A 304 1.95 1.11 6.64
C ALA A 304 3.24 0.35 6.99
N HIS A 305 3.35 -0.92 6.60
CA HIS A 305 4.48 -1.74 7.03
C HIS A 305 5.77 -1.30 6.33
N GLY A 306 5.68 -0.96 5.05
CA GLY A 306 6.78 -0.38 4.30
C GLY A 306 7.32 0.89 4.95
N LEU A 307 6.43 1.80 5.38
CA LEU A 307 6.80 3.04 6.07
C LEU A 307 7.49 2.78 7.43
N LEU A 308 7.04 1.76 8.18
CA LEU A 308 7.73 1.29 9.38
C LEU A 308 9.15 0.82 9.06
N LEU A 309 9.33 0.01 8.01
CA LEU A 309 10.65 -0.47 7.58
C LEU A 309 11.53 0.67 7.10
N THR A 310 10.99 1.63 6.34
CA THR A 310 11.71 2.84 5.94
C THR A 310 12.24 3.60 7.16
N TYR A 311 11.43 3.79 8.20
CA TYR A 311 11.90 4.42 9.44
C TYR A 311 13.02 3.62 10.10
N PHE A 312 12.90 2.30 10.22
CA PHE A 312 13.96 1.49 10.84
C PHE A 312 15.27 1.50 10.04
N LEU A 313 15.21 1.55 8.72
CA LEU A 313 16.40 1.57 7.86
C LEU A 313 17.07 2.93 7.76
N THR A 314 16.30 4.02 7.84
CA THR A 314 16.79 5.37 7.50
C THR A 314 16.72 6.37 8.65
N GLY A 315 15.95 6.08 9.70
CA GLY A 315 15.60 7.06 10.73
C GLY A 315 14.61 8.13 10.28
N ASN A 316 13.99 8.02 9.09
CA ASN A 316 13.05 9.01 8.56
C ASN A 316 11.80 9.11 9.46
N LYS A 317 11.71 10.22 10.21
CA LYS A 317 10.60 10.47 11.15
C LYS A 317 9.26 10.69 10.45
N LEU A 318 9.24 11.21 9.21
CA LEU A 318 8.00 11.37 8.46
C LEU A 318 7.39 10.01 8.14
N ALA A 319 8.20 9.03 7.74
CA ALA A 319 7.73 7.65 7.53
C ALA A 319 7.17 7.02 8.81
N ARG A 320 7.84 7.23 9.95
CA ARG A 320 7.32 6.80 11.27
C ARG A 320 5.98 7.44 11.59
N ASP A 321 5.90 8.75 11.46
CA ASP A 321 4.72 9.51 11.89
C ASP A 321 3.53 9.22 10.96
N ALA A 322 3.77 9.04 9.66
CA ALA A 322 2.76 8.57 8.70
C ALA A 322 2.25 7.16 9.02
N ALA A 323 3.13 6.21 9.33
CA ALA A 323 2.72 4.86 9.73
C ALA A 323 1.86 4.85 11.01
N ILE A 324 2.23 5.67 12.01
CA ILE A 324 1.45 5.86 13.24
C ILE A 324 0.11 6.54 12.93
N GLY A 325 0.12 7.52 12.03
CA GLY A 325 -1.07 8.23 11.55
C GLY A 325 -2.10 7.29 10.92
N LEU A 326 -1.66 6.40 10.03
CA LEU A 326 -2.50 5.37 9.41
C LEU A 326 -3.08 4.38 10.45
N ALA A 327 -2.33 4.06 11.51
CA ALA A 327 -2.84 3.25 12.62
C ALA A 327 -3.87 3.99 13.48
N GLN A 328 -3.66 5.30 13.70
CA GLN A 328 -4.63 6.14 14.39
C GLN A 328 -5.90 6.32 13.55
N TRP A 329 -5.76 6.46 12.23
CA TRP A 329 -6.88 6.55 11.29
C TRP A 329 -7.80 5.34 11.40
N VAL A 330 -7.27 4.11 11.59
CA VAL A 330 -8.07 2.91 11.83
C VAL A 330 -9.00 3.06 13.05
N ILE A 331 -8.49 3.60 14.14
CA ILE A 331 -9.29 3.84 15.35
C ILE A 331 -10.34 4.92 15.07
N ASP A 332 -9.92 6.00 14.41
CA ASP A 332 -10.73 7.19 14.18
C ASP A 332 -11.88 6.95 13.20
N MET A 333 -11.64 6.21 12.12
CA MET A 333 -12.69 5.86 11.16
C MET A 333 -13.75 4.95 11.78
N ASP A 334 -13.38 4.13 12.77
CA ASP A 334 -14.28 3.21 13.46
C ASP A 334 -14.99 3.81 14.69
N ASP A 335 -14.57 5.00 15.13
CA ASP A 335 -15.15 5.71 16.26
C ASP A 335 -16.49 6.36 15.88
N GLY A 336 -17.59 5.73 16.32
CA GLY A 336 -18.94 6.28 16.13
C GLY A 336 -19.16 7.64 16.78
N GLY A 337 -18.35 8.01 17.77
CA GLY A 337 -18.35 9.34 18.38
C GLY A 337 -17.92 10.46 17.43
N LYS A 338 -17.16 10.14 16.38
CA LYS A 338 -16.66 11.10 15.38
C LYS A 338 -17.61 11.32 14.21
N THR A 339 -18.76 10.65 14.17
CA THR A 339 -19.73 10.80 13.08
C THR A 339 -20.92 11.68 13.46
N ILE A 340 -21.71 12.11 12.47
CA ILE A 340 -22.97 12.82 12.72
C ILE A 340 -24.01 11.93 13.44
N PHE A 341 -23.88 10.61 13.35
CA PHE A 341 -24.80 9.66 13.98
C PHE A 341 -24.59 9.51 15.48
N ARG A 342 -23.55 10.13 16.06
CA ARG A 342 -23.23 10.10 17.50
C ARG A 342 -24.39 10.50 18.42
N TRP A 343 -25.31 11.34 17.92
CA TRP A 343 -26.50 11.79 18.65
C TRP A 343 -27.58 10.71 18.76
N LEU A 344 -27.55 9.71 17.89
CA LEU A 344 -28.45 8.56 17.91
C LEU A 344 -27.77 7.34 18.55
N THR A 345 -26.49 7.11 18.27
CA THR A 345 -25.69 6.04 18.85
C THR A 345 -24.20 6.33 18.68
N ARG A 346 -23.37 5.95 19.66
CA ARG A 346 -21.89 6.01 19.56
C ARG A 346 -21.25 4.66 19.24
N HIS A 347 -22.05 3.68 18.82
CA HIS A 347 -21.55 2.36 18.40
C HIS A 347 -20.52 2.47 17.27
N HIS A 348 -19.60 1.50 17.17
CA HIS A 348 -18.60 1.46 16.10
C HIS A 348 -19.19 1.56 14.70
N THR A 349 -18.51 2.30 13.82
CA THR A 349 -18.99 2.59 12.47
C THR A 349 -18.98 1.34 11.60
N GLY A 350 -18.02 0.43 11.82
CA GLY A 350 -17.75 -0.72 10.97
C GLY A 350 -16.74 -0.43 9.86
N LEU A 351 -16.37 0.84 9.62
CA LEU A 351 -15.54 1.26 8.49
C LEU A 351 -14.13 0.67 8.53
N ALA A 352 -13.61 0.31 9.70
CA ALA A 352 -12.32 -0.38 9.81
C ALA A 352 -12.38 -1.89 9.51
N SER A 353 -13.56 -2.45 9.25
CA SER A 353 -13.75 -3.90 9.10
C SER A 353 -14.57 -4.31 7.89
N SER A 354 -15.33 -3.39 7.29
CA SER A 354 -16.11 -3.68 6.09
C SER A 354 -15.20 -4.06 4.92
N SER A 355 -15.59 -5.07 4.16
CA SER A 355 -14.92 -5.43 2.90
C SER A 355 -15.96 -5.72 1.83
N ARG A 356 -15.69 -5.37 0.57
CA ARG A 356 -16.60 -5.51 -0.60
C ARG A 356 -17.90 -4.70 -0.54
N ASP A 357 -18.62 -4.74 0.57
CA ASP A 357 -19.86 -4.02 0.83
C ASP A 357 -19.92 -3.56 2.30
N PRO A 358 -20.55 -2.42 2.62
CA PRO A 358 -20.64 -1.90 3.99
C PRO A 358 -21.35 -2.80 5.02
N SER A 359 -21.99 -3.89 4.60
CA SER A 359 -22.66 -4.86 5.48
C SER A 359 -21.81 -6.10 5.81
N TYR A 360 -20.76 -6.38 5.04
CA TYR A 360 -19.92 -7.55 5.26
C TYR A 360 -18.78 -7.24 6.22
N HIS A 361 -18.86 -7.81 7.42
CA HIS A 361 -17.85 -7.71 8.49
C HIS A 361 -17.28 -9.09 8.86
N GLY A 362 -17.12 -9.97 7.87
CA GLY A 362 -16.39 -11.24 8.04
C GLY A 362 -14.89 -11.08 7.76
N PRO A 363 -14.11 -12.18 7.69
CA PRO A 363 -12.69 -12.09 7.41
C PRO A 363 -12.50 -11.52 6.00
N GLY A 364 -11.88 -10.34 5.90
CA GLY A 364 -11.62 -9.70 4.63
C GLY A 364 -10.61 -8.57 4.65
N ARG A 365 -10.29 -8.03 3.46
CA ARG A 365 -9.14 -7.14 3.25
C ARG A 365 -9.20 -5.86 4.09
N GLY A 366 -10.39 -5.30 4.32
CA GLY A 366 -10.55 -4.10 5.14
C GLY A 366 -10.13 -4.31 6.59
N ALA A 367 -10.52 -5.44 7.18
CA ALA A 367 -10.08 -5.84 8.52
C ALA A 367 -8.61 -6.26 8.54
N ALA A 368 -8.15 -6.99 7.50
CA ALA A 368 -6.78 -7.44 7.36
C ALA A 368 -5.78 -6.29 7.41
N ASN A 369 -5.97 -5.28 6.56
CA ASN A 369 -5.14 -4.09 6.49
C ASN A 369 -5.19 -3.31 7.81
N SER A 370 -6.39 -3.11 8.36
CA SER A 370 -6.56 -2.44 9.65
C SER A 370 -5.79 -3.12 10.78
N ILE A 371 -5.89 -4.44 10.91
CA ILE A 371 -5.14 -5.21 11.92
C ILE A 371 -3.63 -5.12 11.69
N SER A 372 -3.18 -5.29 10.44
CA SER A 372 -1.77 -5.21 10.08
C SER A 372 -1.16 -3.86 10.46
N VAL A 373 -1.83 -2.76 10.10
CA VAL A 373 -1.39 -1.39 10.40
C VAL A 373 -1.45 -1.08 11.90
N LEU A 374 -2.44 -1.60 12.63
CA LEU A 374 -2.48 -1.48 14.10
C LEU A 374 -1.32 -2.22 14.78
N CYS A 375 -0.92 -3.39 14.27
CA CYS A 375 0.29 -4.08 14.73
C CYS A 375 1.55 -3.23 14.49
N ASP A 376 1.65 -2.56 13.34
CA ASP A 376 2.78 -1.68 13.03
C ASP A 376 2.79 -0.42 13.93
N GLY A 377 1.63 0.20 14.13
CA GLY A 377 1.46 1.32 15.06
C GLY A 377 1.85 0.94 16.50
N PHE A 378 1.53 -0.28 16.93
CA PHE A 378 2.00 -0.82 18.19
C PHE A 378 3.52 -0.99 18.23
N ARG A 379 4.13 -1.59 17.19
CA ARG A 379 5.60 -1.78 17.12
C ARG A 379 6.34 -0.45 17.26
N LEU A 380 5.87 0.60 16.60
CA LEU A 380 6.49 1.94 16.60
C LEU A 380 6.31 2.73 17.89
N THR A 381 5.20 2.53 18.60
CA THR A 381 4.82 3.39 19.74
C THR A 381 4.83 2.69 21.09
N GLN A 382 4.76 1.36 21.08
CA GLN A 382 4.43 0.57 22.26
C GLN A 382 3.15 1.11 22.92
N ASN A 383 2.13 1.55 22.17
CA ASN A 383 0.85 1.97 22.75
C ASN A 383 -0.19 0.86 22.60
N ARG A 384 -0.65 0.34 23.75
CA ARG A 384 -1.62 -0.78 23.83
C ARG A 384 -2.95 -0.49 23.17
N LYS A 385 -3.34 0.78 22.98
CA LYS A 385 -4.57 1.12 22.26
C LYS A 385 -4.64 0.47 20.88
N PHE A 386 -3.51 0.36 20.18
CA PHE A 386 -3.48 -0.21 18.84
C PHE A 386 -3.69 -1.73 18.88
N LEU A 387 -2.98 -2.43 19.77
CA LEU A 387 -3.14 -3.88 19.93
C LEU A 387 -4.54 -4.24 20.44
N ASN A 388 -5.08 -3.49 21.39
CA ASN A 388 -6.45 -3.67 21.88
C ASN A 388 -7.47 -3.49 20.75
N LYS A 389 -7.26 -2.50 19.86
CA LYS A 389 -8.13 -2.32 18.70
C LYS A 389 -8.00 -3.47 17.71
N ALA A 390 -6.79 -3.99 17.48
CA ALA A 390 -6.58 -5.15 16.61
C ALA A 390 -7.33 -6.38 17.14
N GLU A 391 -7.23 -6.65 18.45
CA GLU A 391 -7.95 -7.76 19.11
C GLU A 391 -9.48 -7.59 19.04
N GLU A 392 -9.99 -6.37 19.18
CA GLU A 392 -11.41 -6.05 18.99
C GLU A 392 -11.87 -6.35 17.56
N LEU A 393 -11.08 -5.93 16.55
CA LEU A 393 -11.39 -6.18 15.14
C LEU A 393 -11.30 -7.65 14.78
N ILE A 394 -10.32 -8.40 15.31
CA ILE A 394 -10.22 -9.86 15.13
C ILE A 394 -11.51 -10.52 15.65
N ARG A 395 -11.92 -10.23 16.88
CA ARG A 395 -13.16 -10.79 17.47
C ARG A 395 -14.42 -10.41 16.71
N ARG A 396 -14.42 -9.25 16.04
CA ARG A 396 -15.55 -8.78 15.24
C ARG A 396 -15.76 -9.63 13.98
N VAL A 397 -14.68 -10.08 13.35
CA VAL A 397 -14.73 -10.58 11.96
C VAL A 397 -14.48 -12.06 11.80
N ILE A 398 -13.92 -12.74 12.80
CA ILE A 398 -13.68 -14.18 12.77
C ILE A 398 -13.91 -14.78 14.15
N HIS A 399 -14.36 -16.03 14.22
CA HIS A 399 -14.60 -16.76 15.46
C HIS A 399 -14.13 -18.23 15.37
N PRO A 400 -13.63 -18.83 16.49
CA PRO A 400 -13.21 -20.23 16.54
C PRO A 400 -14.26 -21.27 16.13
N SER A 401 -15.54 -20.90 16.23
CA SER A 401 -16.70 -21.75 15.90
C SER A 401 -17.40 -21.34 14.61
N ASP A 402 -16.77 -20.49 13.79
CA ASP A 402 -17.30 -20.19 12.46
C ASP A 402 -17.37 -21.45 11.61
N ASP A 403 -18.37 -21.49 10.73
CA ASP A 403 -18.46 -22.41 9.60
C ASP A 403 -17.98 -21.67 8.34
N PRO A 404 -16.71 -21.83 7.93
CA PRO A 404 -16.18 -21.07 6.80
C PRO A 404 -16.86 -21.43 5.49
N THR A 405 -17.38 -22.66 5.35
CA THR A 405 -18.14 -23.08 4.16
C THR A 405 -19.35 -22.16 3.96
N ARG A 406 -20.11 -21.90 5.02
CA ARG A 406 -21.27 -21.01 4.94
C ARG A 406 -20.91 -19.55 4.63
N ILE A 407 -19.72 -19.10 5.03
CA ILE A 407 -19.30 -17.69 4.96
C ILE A 407 -18.61 -17.38 3.62
N LEU A 408 -17.81 -18.31 3.12
CA LEU A 408 -16.83 -18.07 2.05
C LEU A 408 -17.11 -18.82 0.74
N THR A 409 -18.13 -19.69 0.69
CA THR A 409 -18.39 -20.51 -0.50
C THR A 409 -19.63 -20.09 -1.25
N LEU A 410 -19.65 -20.44 -2.53
CA LEU A 410 -20.81 -20.42 -3.40
C LEU A 410 -21.08 -21.82 -3.95
N LYS A 411 -22.28 -22.02 -4.48
CA LYS A 411 -22.60 -23.23 -5.28
C LYS A 411 -22.49 -22.87 -6.76
N HIS A 412 -21.64 -23.59 -7.50
CA HIS A 412 -21.50 -23.47 -8.94
C HIS A 412 -21.55 -24.85 -9.58
N ASN A 413 -22.44 -25.06 -10.55
CA ASN A 413 -22.61 -26.34 -11.27
C ASN A 413 -22.70 -27.58 -10.35
N GLY A 414 -23.42 -27.45 -9.23
CA GLY A 414 -23.60 -28.53 -8.25
C GLY A 414 -22.39 -28.78 -7.32
N LYS A 415 -21.30 -28.04 -7.48
CA LYS A 415 -20.11 -28.09 -6.60
C LYS A 415 -20.10 -26.91 -5.62
N VAL A 416 -19.53 -27.13 -4.45
CA VAL A 416 -19.24 -26.06 -3.47
C VAL A 416 -17.81 -25.58 -3.74
N LEU A 417 -17.67 -24.30 -4.08
CA LEU A 417 -16.40 -23.66 -4.40
C LEU A 417 -16.23 -22.41 -3.54
N VAL A 418 -15.00 -21.99 -3.29
CA VAL A 418 -14.74 -20.67 -2.71
C VAL A 418 -15.34 -19.60 -3.63
N ASP A 419 -16.07 -18.64 -3.07
CA ASP A 419 -16.53 -17.44 -3.77
C ASP A 419 -15.34 -16.52 -4.01
N ALA A 420 -14.46 -16.91 -4.93
CA ALA A 420 -13.19 -16.25 -5.17
C ALA A 420 -13.40 -14.76 -5.43
N GLU A 421 -14.34 -14.36 -6.28
CA GLU A 421 -14.57 -12.95 -6.60
C GLU A 421 -14.97 -12.09 -5.39
N ASN A 422 -15.88 -12.59 -4.55
CA ASN A 422 -16.40 -11.75 -3.47
C ASN A 422 -15.74 -12.02 -2.12
N ARG A 423 -14.91 -13.07 -2.00
CA ARG A 423 -14.38 -13.53 -0.71
C ARG A 423 -12.89 -13.87 -0.70
N TRP A 424 -12.16 -13.89 -1.82
CA TRP A 424 -10.72 -14.26 -1.87
C TRP A 424 -9.85 -13.59 -0.81
N PHE A 425 -10.20 -12.34 -0.45
CA PHE A 425 -9.49 -11.52 0.52
C PHE A 425 -9.48 -12.06 1.95
N TYR A 426 -10.21 -13.14 2.25
CA TYR A 426 -10.09 -13.82 3.54
C TYR A 426 -8.65 -14.33 3.74
N THR A 427 -7.94 -14.63 2.66
CA THR A 427 -6.51 -14.99 2.69
C THR A 427 -5.64 -13.83 3.20
N MET A 428 -5.90 -12.59 2.78
CA MET A 428 -5.23 -11.41 3.34
C MET A 428 -5.47 -11.29 4.85
N PHE A 429 -6.70 -11.58 5.29
CA PHE A 429 -7.03 -11.56 6.72
C PHE A 429 -6.25 -12.62 7.50
N LEU A 430 -6.15 -13.85 7.00
CA LEU A 430 -5.40 -14.92 7.67
C LEU A 430 -3.89 -14.61 7.74
N GLN A 431 -3.30 -13.96 6.72
CA GLN A 431 -1.92 -13.47 6.81
C GLN A 431 -1.76 -12.37 7.87
N ALA A 432 -2.71 -11.42 7.94
CA ALA A 432 -2.70 -10.39 8.99
C ALA A 432 -2.86 -11.00 10.39
N LEU A 433 -3.65 -12.07 10.51
CA LEU A 433 -3.78 -12.84 11.74
C LEU A 433 -2.48 -13.57 12.11
N GLY A 434 -1.77 -14.16 11.13
CA GLY A 434 -0.43 -14.72 11.32
C GLY A 434 0.56 -13.69 11.85
N LYS A 435 0.64 -12.51 11.20
CA LYS A 435 1.45 -11.37 11.66
C LYS A 435 1.11 -10.93 13.09
N TYR A 436 -0.18 -10.91 13.46
CA TYR A 436 -0.61 -10.62 14.83
C TYR A 436 -0.14 -11.69 15.82
N LEU A 437 -0.28 -12.98 15.48
CA LEU A 437 0.16 -14.07 16.34
C LEU A 437 1.67 -14.03 16.56
N ASP A 438 2.46 -13.75 15.52
CA ASP A 438 3.90 -13.53 15.63
C ASP A 438 4.25 -12.39 16.59
N LEU A 439 3.53 -11.27 16.51
CA LEU A 439 3.71 -10.16 17.44
C LEU A 439 3.42 -10.60 18.89
N LYS A 440 2.40 -11.43 19.12
CA LYS A 440 2.11 -11.97 20.47
C LYS A 440 3.21 -12.93 20.93
N VAL A 441 3.76 -13.78 20.05
CA VAL A 441 4.88 -14.67 20.36
C VAL A 441 6.13 -13.88 20.74
N GLU A 442 6.52 -12.88 19.93
CA GLU A 442 7.67 -12.00 20.18
C GLU A 442 7.61 -11.37 21.58
N ARG A 443 6.39 -11.09 22.05
CA ARG A 443 6.13 -10.45 23.34
C ARG A 443 5.88 -11.44 24.49
N ASN A 444 5.91 -12.74 24.22
CA ASN A 444 5.53 -13.79 25.17
C ASN A 444 4.10 -13.63 25.73
N GLU A 445 3.19 -13.07 24.93
CA GLU A 445 1.78 -12.81 25.28
C GLU A 445 0.86 -13.96 24.81
N PHE A 446 0.99 -15.13 25.44
CA PHE A 446 0.19 -16.33 25.13
C PHE A 446 -1.16 -16.36 25.87
N ASP A 447 -1.88 -15.24 25.84
CA ASP A 447 -3.13 -15.01 26.58
C ASP A 447 -4.39 -15.54 25.85
N SER A 448 -5.58 -15.20 26.36
CA SER A 448 -6.85 -15.60 25.74
C SER A 448 -7.06 -15.01 24.34
N ALA A 449 -6.44 -13.88 23.99
CA ALA A 449 -6.54 -13.29 22.66
C ALA A 449 -5.63 -14.04 21.67
N TYR A 450 -4.43 -14.44 22.10
CA TYR A 450 -3.57 -15.37 21.35
C TYR A 450 -4.25 -16.73 21.13
N ALA A 451 -4.84 -17.32 22.17
CA ALA A 451 -5.59 -18.56 22.08
C ALA A 451 -6.75 -18.46 21.07
N TYR A 452 -7.49 -17.34 21.10
CA TYR A 452 -8.59 -17.08 20.17
C TYR A 452 -8.10 -17.02 18.72
N GLY A 453 -7.08 -16.19 18.45
CA GLY A 453 -6.53 -16.02 17.10
C GLY A 453 -5.94 -17.31 16.55
N ARG A 454 -5.17 -18.05 17.35
CA ARG A 454 -4.60 -19.34 16.96
C ARG A 454 -5.69 -20.35 16.58
N THR A 455 -6.75 -20.47 17.39
CA THR A 455 -7.84 -21.41 17.08
C THR A 455 -8.60 -20.99 15.83
N CYS A 456 -8.80 -19.69 15.58
CA CYS A 456 -9.39 -19.19 14.33
C CYS A 456 -8.54 -19.55 13.11
N LEU A 457 -7.22 -19.30 13.17
CA LEU A 457 -6.29 -19.64 12.10
C LEU A 457 -6.37 -21.14 11.76
N LEU A 458 -6.25 -22.01 12.78
CA LEU A 458 -6.29 -23.46 12.58
C LEU A 458 -7.65 -23.95 12.05
N ASN A 459 -8.77 -23.39 12.52
CA ASN A 459 -10.11 -23.74 12.00
C ASN A 459 -10.20 -23.46 10.50
N TYR A 460 -9.80 -22.27 10.07
CA TYR A 460 -9.85 -21.89 8.66
C TYR A 460 -8.82 -22.66 7.83
N SER A 461 -7.61 -22.90 8.32
CA SER A 461 -6.60 -23.68 7.59
C SER A 461 -7.01 -25.14 7.39
N ARG A 462 -7.69 -25.76 8.36
CA ARG A 462 -8.29 -27.11 8.18
C ARG A 462 -9.34 -27.11 7.08
N TRP A 463 -10.24 -26.13 7.10
CA TRP A 463 -11.22 -25.96 6.02
C TRP A 463 -10.53 -25.72 4.66
N MET A 464 -9.47 -24.91 4.60
CA MET A 464 -8.70 -24.69 3.37
C MET A 464 -8.07 -26.00 2.84
N LEU A 465 -7.60 -26.92 3.69
CA LEU A 465 -7.05 -28.20 3.21
C LEU A 465 -8.06 -28.96 2.33
N GLU A 466 -9.34 -28.92 2.70
CA GLU A 466 -10.41 -29.67 2.05
C GLU A 466 -10.91 -29.02 0.75
N ILE A 467 -10.99 -27.68 0.71
CA ILE A 467 -11.72 -26.96 -0.34
C ILE A 467 -10.85 -26.08 -1.23
N GLU A 468 -9.70 -25.61 -0.75
CA GLU A 468 -8.89 -24.66 -1.51
C GLU A 468 -8.15 -25.32 -2.67
N ALA A 469 -8.21 -24.62 -3.79
CA ALA A 469 -7.57 -24.96 -5.05
C ALA A 469 -7.04 -23.66 -5.69
N PRO A 470 -6.09 -23.76 -6.63
CA PRO A 470 -5.60 -22.58 -7.33
C PRO A 470 -6.74 -21.86 -8.05
N TYR A 471 -6.76 -20.52 -8.02
CA TYR A 471 -7.92 -19.77 -8.52
C TYR A 471 -8.22 -20.03 -10.00
N LEU A 472 -7.17 -20.14 -10.83
CA LEU A 472 -7.34 -20.43 -12.26
C LEU A 472 -7.70 -21.89 -12.57
N SER A 473 -7.92 -22.74 -11.57
CA SER A 473 -8.56 -24.05 -11.78
C SER A 473 -10.06 -23.95 -12.02
N ASN A 474 -10.69 -22.83 -11.64
CA ASN A 474 -12.09 -22.52 -11.91
C ASN A 474 -12.22 -21.08 -12.47
N PRO A 475 -11.65 -20.78 -13.66
CA PRO A 475 -11.62 -19.43 -14.19
C PRO A 475 -13.01 -18.88 -14.55
N GLU A 476 -14.01 -19.75 -14.72
CA GLU A 476 -15.38 -19.38 -15.11
C GLU A 476 -16.16 -18.63 -14.03
N ILE A 477 -15.70 -18.67 -12.76
CA ILE A 477 -16.29 -17.91 -11.66
C ILE A 477 -15.57 -16.58 -11.42
N LEU A 478 -14.54 -16.27 -12.20
CA LEU A 478 -13.75 -15.04 -12.10
C LEU A 478 -14.22 -14.02 -13.15
N GLU A 479 -14.23 -12.75 -12.77
CA GLU A 479 -14.50 -11.63 -13.69
C GLU A 479 -13.31 -11.44 -14.64
N TYR A 480 -12.09 -11.53 -14.12
CA TYR A 480 -10.85 -11.40 -14.88
C TYR A 480 -9.82 -12.47 -14.47
N PRO A 481 -9.70 -13.61 -15.20
CA PRO A 481 -8.75 -14.68 -14.87
C PRO A 481 -7.32 -14.32 -15.32
N THR A 482 -6.65 -13.45 -14.57
CA THR A 482 -5.30 -12.94 -14.86
C THR A 482 -4.20 -13.58 -13.99
N GLU A 483 -2.94 -13.30 -14.30
CA GLU A 483 -1.75 -13.65 -13.51
C GLU A 483 -1.79 -13.12 -12.07
N THR A 484 -2.59 -12.08 -11.81
CA THR A 484 -2.82 -11.58 -10.45
C THR A 484 -3.35 -12.68 -9.54
N TRP A 485 -4.28 -13.52 -10.02
CA TRP A 485 -4.84 -14.61 -9.22
C TRP A 485 -3.78 -15.65 -8.86
N VAL A 486 -2.91 -15.98 -9.80
CA VAL A 486 -1.78 -16.90 -9.57
C VAL A 486 -0.82 -16.33 -8.54
N ALA A 487 -0.52 -15.03 -8.60
CA ALA A 487 0.32 -14.38 -7.59
C ALA A 487 -0.37 -14.31 -6.21
N GLN A 488 -1.69 -14.14 -6.16
CA GLN A 488 -2.47 -14.18 -4.90
C GLN A 488 -2.49 -15.58 -4.27
N ASP A 489 -2.41 -16.66 -5.07
CA ASP A 489 -2.29 -18.03 -4.55
C ASP A 489 -1.03 -18.23 -3.69
N MET A 490 0.02 -17.41 -3.86
CA MET A 490 1.20 -17.41 -2.97
C MET A 490 0.82 -17.16 -1.50
N ARG A 491 -0.21 -16.34 -1.24
CA ARG A 491 -0.70 -16.09 0.13
C ARG A 491 -1.22 -17.37 0.79
N LYS A 492 -1.81 -18.29 0.01
CA LYS A 492 -2.28 -19.59 0.54
C LYS A 492 -1.10 -20.42 1.03
N SER A 493 0.04 -20.38 0.34
CA SER A 493 1.27 -21.02 0.80
C SER A 493 1.65 -20.52 2.20
N GLU A 494 1.76 -19.20 2.37
CA GLU A 494 2.15 -18.61 3.65
C GLU A 494 1.15 -18.86 4.78
N ILE A 495 -0.15 -18.84 4.49
CA ILE A 495 -1.19 -19.16 5.49
C ILE A 495 -1.00 -20.58 6.03
N PHE A 496 -0.67 -21.55 5.15
CA PHE A 496 -0.37 -22.90 5.59
C PHE A 496 0.93 -22.99 6.38
N LEU A 497 1.94 -22.16 6.08
CA LEU A 497 3.16 -22.09 6.89
C LEU A 497 2.89 -21.53 8.28
N TYR A 498 2.10 -20.44 8.41
CA TYR A 498 1.63 -19.94 9.71
C TYR A 498 0.84 -21.01 10.47
N ALA A 499 -0.05 -21.73 9.78
CA ALA A 499 -0.82 -22.82 10.40
C ALA A 499 0.09 -23.94 10.89
N ALA A 500 1.10 -24.35 10.11
CA ALA A 500 2.04 -25.41 10.43
C ALA A 500 2.85 -25.13 11.71
N GLU A 501 3.21 -23.87 11.96
CA GLU A 501 3.87 -23.45 13.20
C GLU A 501 2.99 -23.58 14.45
N HIS A 502 1.67 -23.46 14.28
CA HIS A 502 0.71 -23.52 15.38
C HIS A 502 0.02 -24.87 15.52
N ALA A 503 0.14 -25.76 14.54
CA ALA A 503 -0.57 -27.03 14.47
C ALA A 503 -0.03 -28.10 15.43
N GLU A 504 -0.84 -29.12 15.69
CA GLU A 504 -0.37 -30.35 16.33
C GLU A 504 0.48 -31.17 15.35
N THR A 505 1.31 -32.08 15.89
CA THR A 505 2.27 -32.87 15.12
C THR A 505 1.63 -33.68 13.97
N SER A 506 0.36 -34.09 14.10
CA SER A 506 -0.36 -34.86 13.08
C SER A 506 -0.83 -34.03 11.88
N GLU A 507 -1.22 -32.77 12.10
CA GLU A 507 -1.76 -31.90 11.03
C GLU A 507 -0.66 -31.13 10.31
N ARG A 508 0.45 -30.86 11.01
CA ARG A 508 1.58 -30.08 10.51
C ARG A 508 2.14 -30.56 9.17
N PRO A 509 2.37 -31.87 8.92
CA PRO A 509 2.83 -32.33 7.61
C PRO A 509 1.86 -32.01 6.47
N LEU A 510 0.55 -32.07 6.72
CA LEU A 510 -0.48 -31.77 5.72
C LEU A 510 -0.45 -30.28 5.33
N PHE A 511 -0.29 -29.39 6.32
CA PHE A 511 -0.14 -27.96 6.05
C PHE A 511 1.15 -27.67 5.28
N LEU A 512 2.30 -28.25 5.66
CA LEU A 512 3.55 -28.06 4.94
C LEU A 512 3.48 -28.56 3.49
N GLU A 513 2.83 -29.70 3.26
CA GLU A 513 2.61 -30.23 1.91
C GLU A 513 1.74 -29.29 1.07
N LYS A 514 0.63 -28.78 1.63
CA LYS A 514 -0.25 -27.84 0.93
C LYS A 514 0.41 -26.47 0.72
N ALA A 515 1.28 -26.05 1.64
CA ALA A 515 2.10 -24.85 1.46
C ALA A 515 3.02 -24.97 0.25
N ARG A 516 3.74 -26.09 0.12
CA ARG A 516 4.56 -26.40 -1.05
C ARG A 516 3.73 -26.42 -2.33
N TYR A 517 2.57 -27.07 -2.31
CA TYR A 517 1.68 -27.15 -3.47
C TYR A 517 1.32 -25.76 -4.03
N PHE A 518 0.92 -24.81 -3.17
CA PHE A 518 0.58 -23.46 -3.62
C PHE A 518 1.81 -22.62 -4.01
N PHE A 519 2.94 -22.81 -3.33
CA PHE A 519 4.21 -22.18 -3.73
C PHE A 519 4.60 -22.61 -5.14
N ASP A 520 4.71 -23.92 -5.37
CA ASP A 520 5.10 -24.50 -6.65
C ASP A 520 4.12 -24.13 -7.76
N TYR A 521 2.81 -24.15 -7.50
CA TYR A 521 1.80 -23.71 -8.46
C TYR A 521 2.05 -22.24 -8.87
N SER A 522 2.23 -21.35 -7.89
CA SER A 522 2.35 -19.92 -8.14
C SER A 522 3.58 -19.60 -8.98
N VAL A 523 4.75 -20.14 -8.60
CA VAL A 523 6.01 -19.84 -9.30
C VAL A 523 6.06 -20.47 -10.70
N ASN A 524 5.63 -21.73 -10.85
CA ASN A 524 5.71 -22.40 -12.15
C ASN A 524 4.69 -21.87 -13.15
N THR A 525 3.48 -21.53 -12.67
CA THR A 525 2.43 -20.98 -13.55
C THR A 525 2.81 -19.56 -13.99
N LEU A 526 3.29 -18.71 -13.07
CA LEU A 526 3.72 -17.35 -13.43
C LEU A 526 4.91 -17.38 -14.39
N ASP A 527 5.89 -18.27 -14.21
CA ASP A 527 7.05 -18.30 -15.11
C ASP A 527 6.66 -18.60 -16.57
N GLY A 528 5.58 -19.36 -16.79
CA GLY A 528 5.02 -19.61 -18.12
C GLY A 528 4.18 -18.47 -18.71
N MET A 529 3.81 -17.46 -17.92
CA MET A 529 2.93 -16.37 -18.37
C MET A 529 3.72 -15.22 -19.01
N LYS A 530 3.22 -14.70 -20.15
CA LYS A 530 3.81 -13.52 -20.80
C LYS A 530 3.61 -12.23 -19.99
N THR A 531 2.59 -12.19 -19.15
CA THR A 531 2.21 -11.05 -18.31
C THR A 531 2.85 -11.07 -16.92
N LYS A 532 3.80 -11.99 -16.66
CA LYS A 532 4.43 -12.16 -15.35
C LYS A 532 5.17 -10.93 -14.81
N SER A 533 5.59 -10.03 -15.70
CA SER A 533 6.26 -8.77 -15.38
C SER A 533 5.31 -7.59 -15.18
N LEU A 534 3.99 -7.78 -15.28
CA LEU A 534 3.03 -6.73 -14.92
C LEU A 534 3.21 -6.33 -13.45
N CYS A 535 2.86 -5.09 -13.11
CA CYS A 535 3.14 -4.51 -11.80
C CYS A 535 2.57 -5.35 -10.66
N ARG A 536 1.28 -5.71 -10.72
CA ARG A 536 0.58 -6.37 -9.62
C ARG A 536 1.16 -7.75 -9.23
N PRO A 537 1.41 -8.71 -10.15
CA PRO A 537 2.02 -9.99 -9.77
C PRO A 537 3.44 -9.80 -9.19
N VAL A 538 4.24 -8.90 -9.77
CA VAL A 538 5.59 -8.62 -9.25
C VAL A 538 5.53 -8.07 -7.83
N VAL A 539 4.67 -7.10 -7.54
CA VAL A 539 4.51 -6.53 -6.19
C VAL A 539 4.09 -7.58 -5.17
N LEU A 540 3.19 -8.50 -5.53
CA LEU A 540 2.81 -9.59 -4.63
C LEU A 540 4.01 -10.49 -4.32
N LEU A 541 4.84 -10.85 -5.30
CA LEU A 541 6.03 -11.67 -5.09
C LEU A 541 7.17 -10.93 -4.36
N LEU A 542 7.23 -9.59 -4.46
CA LEU A 542 8.15 -8.77 -3.67
C LEU A 542 7.86 -8.85 -2.18
N SER A 543 6.62 -9.18 -1.79
CA SER A 543 6.15 -9.26 -0.40
C SER A 543 5.98 -10.69 0.11
N PHE A 544 5.83 -11.67 -0.77
CA PHE A 544 5.49 -13.05 -0.41
C PHE A 544 6.38 -14.08 -1.10
N GLY A 545 6.61 -15.21 -0.42
CA GLY A 545 7.26 -16.40 -1.00
C GLY A 545 8.57 -16.82 -0.31
N TRP A 546 9.41 -15.89 0.16
CA TRP A 546 10.65 -16.28 0.86
C TRP A 546 10.41 -17.01 2.18
N MET A 547 9.24 -16.83 2.81
CA MET A 547 8.84 -17.58 4.00
C MET A 547 8.95 -19.10 3.75
N TYR A 548 8.62 -19.55 2.53
CA TYR A 548 8.76 -20.95 2.15
C TYR A 548 10.21 -21.44 2.26
N ASN A 549 11.18 -20.67 1.75
CA ASN A 549 12.60 -21.02 1.85
C ASN A 549 13.07 -21.08 3.31
N TRP A 550 12.59 -20.19 4.18
CA TRP A 550 12.90 -20.25 5.60
C TRP A 550 12.41 -21.56 6.24
N PHE A 551 11.19 -22.00 5.93
CA PHE A 551 10.63 -23.25 6.45
C PHE A 551 11.36 -24.49 5.93
N GLN A 552 11.90 -24.46 4.70
CA GLN A 552 12.75 -25.54 4.20
C GLN A 552 14.02 -25.71 5.06
N LYS A 553 14.58 -24.60 5.57
CA LYS A 553 15.75 -24.62 6.46
C LYS A 553 15.40 -24.93 7.92
N HIS A 554 14.15 -24.66 8.33
CA HIS A 554 13.69 -24.83 9.71
C HIS A 554 12.44 -25.73 9.79
N PRO A 555 12.53 -26.99 9.29
CA PRO A 555 11.39 -27.89 9.17
C PRO A 555 10.87 -28.39 10.52
N GLU A 556 11.50 -28.05 11.63
CA GLU A 556 11.12 -28.45 13.00
C GLU A 556 10.46 -27.31 13.80
N THR A 557 10.32 -26.11 13.21
CA THR A 557 9.76 -24.96 13.95
C THR A 557 8.31 -25.19 14.36
N VAL A 558 8.06 -25.01 15.66
CA VAL A 558 6.74 -25.02 16.29
C VAL A 558 6.70 -23.86 17.29
N LEU A 559 5.62 -23.10 17.28
CA LEU A 559 5.42 -21.97 18.18
C LEU A 559 4.72 -22.41 19.47
N PRO A 560 4.94 -21.70 20.59
CA PRO A 560 4.31 -22.04 21.87
C PRO A 560 2.77 -22.03 21.79
N GLY A 561 2.16 -22.99 22.49
CA GLY A 561 0.72 -23.00 22.72
C GLY A 561 0.27 -21.87 23.67
N PRO A 562 -1.04 -21.61 23.75
CA PRO A 562 -1.58 -20.66 24.73
C PRO A 562 -1.30 -21.11 26.17
N LYS A 563 -1.07 -20.16 27.09
CA LYS A 563 -0.88 -20.46 28.53
C LYS A 563 -2.12 -21.08 29.16
N GLU A 564 -3.29 -20.67 28.72
CA GLU A 564 -4.57 -21.22 29.17
C GLU A 564 -5.22 -22.00 28.01
N SER A 565 -5.60 -23.26 28.27
CA SER A 565 -6.34 -24.12 27.35
C SER A 565 -7.81 -23.72 27.28
N LYS A 566 -8.09 -22.44 27.02
CA LYS A 566 -9.46 -21.97 26.81
C LYS A 566 -9.96 -22.49 25.47
N THR A 567 -10.83 -23.50 25.53
CA THR A 567 -11.42 -24.15 24.36
C THR A 567 -12.81 -23.62 24.01
N ASN A 568 -13.46 -22.89 24.92
CA ASN A 568 -14.78 -22.31 24.71
C ASN A 568 -14.71 -20.77 24.68
N PHE A 569 -15.09 -20.20 23.53
CA PHE A 569 -15.09 -18.75 23.28
C PHE A 569 -16.50 -18.16 23.14
N GLY A 570 -17.55 -18.95 23.40
CA GLY A 570 -18.93 -18.56 23.19
C GLY A 570 -19.40 -18.82 21.76
N GLN A 571 -20.39 -18.05 21.31
CA GLN A 571 -20.94 -18.14 19.96
C GLN A 571 -20.58 -16.89 19.15
N PRO A 572 -20.39 -17.01 17.82
CA PRO A 572 -20.16 -15.86 16.95
C PRO A 572 -21.29 -14.83 17.10
N THR A 573 -20.94 -13.55 17.21
CA THR A 573 -21.92 -12.44 17.25
C THR A 573 -21.89 -11.64 15.96
N VAL A 574 -23.05 -11.39 15.37
CA VAL A 574 -23.15 -10.56 14.17
C VAL A 574 -22.93 -9.09 14.53
N PHE A 575 -21.92 -8.47 13.94
CA PHE A 575 -21.67 -7.04 14.11
C PHE A 575 -22.73 -6.21 13.38
N VAL A 576 -23.26 -5.18 14.05
CA VAL A 576 -24.23 -4.25 13.46
C VAL A 576 -23.62 -2.85 13.36
N PRO A 577 -23.40 -2.30 12.15
CA PRO A 577 -22.80 -0.98 11.96
C PRO A 577 -23.61 0.15 12.59
N GLN A 578 -22.92 1.21 13.05
CA GLN A 578 -23.54 2.41 13.61
C GLN A 578 -24.69 2.94 12.77
N LYS A 579 -24.52 3.01 11.44
CA LYS A 579 -25.51 3.55 10.50
C LYS A 579 -26.82 2.77 10.52
N VAL A 580 -26.77 1.45 10.73
CA VAL A 580 -27.96 0.59 10.83
C VAL A 580 -28.73 0.90 12.11
N ILE A 581 -28.02 0.92 13.26
CA ILE A 581 -28.60 1.25 14.58
C ILE A 581 -29.17 2.68 14.58
N ALA A 582 -28.45 3.63 14.02
CA ALA A 582 -28.88 5.03 13.92
C ALA A 582 -30.17 5.16 13.12
N LYS A 583 -30.27 4.50 11.95
CA LYS A 583 -31.52 4.47 11.16
C LYS A 583 -32.68 3.88 11.94
N GLN A 584 -32.47 2.79 12.68
CA GLN A 584 -33.51 2.17 13.50
C GLN A 584 -34.00 3.11 14.60
N ARG A 585 -33.08 3.75 15.35
CA ARG A 585 -33.42 4.71 16.41
C ARG A 585 -34.11 5.95 15.87
N ALA A 586 -33.67 6.48 14.73
CA ALA A 586 -34.34 7.61 14.08
C ALA A 586 -35.80 7.27 13.71
N LYS A 587 -36.05 6.08 13.14
CA LYS A 587 -37.42 5.62 12.84
C LYS A 587 -38.29 5.52 14.10
N GLN A 588 -37.73 5.01 15.20
CA GLN A 588 -38.43 4.92 16.49
C GLN A 588 -38.78 6.31 17.05
N LEU A 589 -37.87 7.27 16.96
CA LEU A 589 -38.12 8.66 17.40
C LEU A 589 -39.22 9.34 16.57
N VAL A 590 -39.20 9.17 15.25
CA VAL A 590 -40.26 9.70 14.37
C VAL A 590 -41.62 9.07 14.69
N ALA A 591 -41.66 7.76 14.90
CA ALA A 591 -42.89 7.06 15.29
C ALA A 591 -43.44 7.55 16.64
N ALA A 592 -42.56 7.71 17.64
CA ALA A 592 -42.93 8.23 18.96
C ALA A 592 -43.44 9.68 18.88
N ALA A 593 -42.76 10.55 18.12
CA ALA A 593 -43.20 11.92 17.89
C ALA A 593 -44.57 11.98 17.18
N GLY A 594 -44.79 11.12 16.18
CA GLY A 594 -46.08 11.00 15.49
C GLY A 594 -47.22 10.59 16.44
N LEU A 595 -46.96 9.62 17.34
CA LEU A 595 -47.93 9.21 18.36
C LEU A 595 -48.25 10.35 19.35
N LEU A 596 -47.24 11.12 19.77
CA LEU A 596 -47.45 12.28 20.65
C LEU A 596 -48.26 13.39 19.97
N VAL A 597 -48.01 13.67 18.69
CA VAL A 597 -48.80 14.64 17.90
C VAL A 597 -50.25 14.16 17.78
N MET A 598 -50.46 12.88 17.46
CA MET A 598 -51.81 12.29 17.39
C MET A 598 -52.53 12.38 18.74
N ALA A 599 -51.85 12.04 19.85
CA ALA A 599 -52.40 12.17 21.19
C ALA A 599 -52.75 13.64 21.53
N GLY A 600 -51.92 14.59 21.12
CA GLY A 600 -52.18 16.03 21.27
C GLY A 600 -53.39 16.50 20.45
N ILE A 601 -53.54 16.03 19.20
CA ILE A 601 -54.71 16.32 18.37
C ILE A 601 -55.97 15.74 19.00
N ILE A 602 -55.93 14.48 19.43
CA ILE A 602 -57.06 13.83 20.12
C ILE A 602 -57.45 14.61 21.38
N TYR A 603 -56.47 15.02 22.18
CA TYR A 603 -56.71 15.84 23.37
C TYR A 603 -57.37 17.18 23.03
N LEU A 604 -56.91 17.86 21.98
CA LEU A 604 -57.49 19.13 21.53
C LEU A 604 -58.90 18.97 20.95
N VAL A 605 -59.18 17.87 20.26
CA VAL A 605 -60.51 17.54 19.73
C VAL A 605 -61.48 17.19 20.85
N LEU A 606 -61.07 16.40 21.85
CA LEU A 606 -61.90 16.02 22.99
C LEU A 606 -62.18 17.18 23.96
N LYS A 607 -61.39 18.27 23.89
CA LYS A 607 -61.55 19.46 24.73
C LYS A 607 -62.45 20.53 24.10
N ARG A 608 -62.75 20.41 22.80
CA ARG A 608 -63.82 21.16 22.13
C ARG A 608 -65.13 20.42 22.30
#